data_AF-A0A8E0IVB1-F1
#
_entry.id   AF-A0A8E0IVB1-F1
#
_cell.length_a   1.000
_cell.length_b   1.000
_cell.length_c   1.000
_cell.angle_alpha   90.00
_cell.angle_beta   90.00
_cell.angle_gamma   90.00
#
_symmetry.space_group_name_H-M   'P 1'
#
loop_
_entity.id
_entity.type
_entity.pdbx_description
1 polymer ?
#
loop_
_entity_poly.entity_id
_entity_poly.type
_entity_poly.pdbx_seq_one_letter_code
_entity_poly.pdbx_strand_id
1 'polypeptide(L)'
;MKIVFMVGNGLDLHLGLKTRYSDFYSWHKEHYPDVHNQIFDAIDKDKADWADYESGWCKYCRETLGSGGDEASVDAQESFLDASDEVSRELRFFLLEQIKELKVPAVRERTEIVN
;
A
#
# COMPACT_ATOMS: atom_id res chain seq x y z
N MET A 1 -8.12 8.19 -16.42
CA MET A 1 -8.08 9.01 -15.19
C MET A 1 -6.97 8.45 -14.29
N LYS A 2 -5.88 9.20 -14.06
CA LYS A 2 -4.81 8.82 -13.13
C LYS A 2 -5.09 9.50 -11.79
N ILE A 3 -5.79 8.82 -10.88
CA ILE A 3 -5.96 9.32 -9.52
C ILE A 3 -4.71 8.91 -8.74
N VAL A 4 -3.90 9.90 -8.34
CA VAL A 4 -2.82 9.73 -7.38
C VAL A 4 -3.42 9.93 -6.00
N PHE A 5 -3.49 8.87 -5.19
CA PHE A 5 -3.85 8.98 -3.78
C PHE A 5 -2.61 9.37 -3.00
N MET A 6 -2.46 10.67 -2.75
CA MET A 6 -1.63 11.16 -1.65
C MET A 6 -2.56 11.82 -0.63
N VAL A 7 -3.44 11.02 -0.03
CA VAL A 7 -4.07 11.35 1.25
C VAL A 7 -3.88 10.14 2.13
N GLY A 8 -3.08 10.31 3.20
CA GLY A 8 -2.51 9.20 3.94
C GLY A 8 -3.51 8.44 4.80
N ASN A 9 -3.13 7.22 5.17
CA ASN A 9 -3.83 6.28 6.05
C ASN A 9 -4.77 6.88 7.11
N GLY A 10 -4.37 7.98 7.75
CA GLY A 10 -5.19 8.63 8.77
C GLY A 10 -6.56 9.12 8.27
N LEU A 11 -6.67 9.67 7.05
CA LEU A 11 -7.96 10.12 6.53
C LEU A 11 -8.83 8.93 6.12
N ASP A 12 -8.27 7.97 5.41
CA ASP A 12 -9.00 6.79 4.94
C ASP A 12 -9.61 6.03 6.12
N LEU A 13 -8.82 5.82 7.19
CA LEU A 13 -9.29 5.21 8.43
C LEU A 13 -10.36 6.05 9.13
N HIS A 14 -10.22 7.39 9.11
CA HIS A 14 -11.23 8.28 9.67
C HIS A 14 -12.57 8.19 8.92
N LEU A 15 -12.53 7.98 7.59
CA LEU A 15 -13.70 7.77 6.75
C LEU A 15 -14.25 6.33 6.85
N GLY A 16 -13.65 5.48 7.66
CA GLY A 16 -14.07 4.09 7.89
C GLY A 16 -13.61 3.10 6.83
N LEU A 17 -12.68 3.49 5.95
CA LEU A 17 -12.06 2.58 5.01
C LEU A 17 -11.06 1.67 5.73
N LYS A 18 -11.02 0.39 5.32
CA LYS A 18 -10.05 -0.57 5.85
C LYS A 18 -8.79 -0.51 5.01
N THR A 19 -7.95 0.50 5.21
CA THR A 19 -6.72 0.71 4.44
C THR A 19 -5.45 0.55 5.25
N ARG A 20 -5.52 -0.10 6.44
CA ARG A 20 -4.28 -0.46 7.16
C ARG A 20 -3.46 -1.43 6.33
N TYR A 21 -2.15 -1.47 6.55
CA TYR A 21 -1.30 -2.44 5.89
C TYR A 21 -1.76 -3.88 6.18
N SER A 22 -2.15 -4.18 7.41
CA SER A 22 -2.74 -5.49 7.79
C SER A 22 -4.01 -5.85 7.00
N ASP A 23 -4.86 -4.88 6.69
CA ASP A 23 -6.06 -5.11 5.85
C ASP A 23 -5.63 -5.45 4.41
N PHE A 24 -4.67 -4.70 3.86
CA PHE A 24 -4.11 -4.96 2.54
C PHE A 24 -3.40 -6.31 2.47
N TYR A 25 -2.57 -6.65 3.46
CA TYR A 25 -1.83 -7.91 3.51
C TYR A 25 -2.77 -9.11 3.58
N SER A 26 -3.82 -9.02 4.40
CA SER A 26 -4.86 -10.07 4.47
C SER A 26 -5.56 -10.24 3.13
N TRP A 27 -5.94 -9.13 2.49
CA TRP A 27 -6.56 -9.13 1.16
C TRP A 27 -5.63 -9.74 0.10
N HIS A 28 -4.34 -9.40 0.13
CA HIS A 28 -3.33 -9.97 -0.77
C HIS A 28 -3.22 -11.49 -0.59
N LYS A 29 -3.11 -11.99 0.64
CA LYS A 29 -3.02 -13.43 0.91
C LYS A 29 -4.27 -14.21 0.47
N GLU A 30 -5.43 -13.58 0.48
CA GLU A 30 -6.68 -14.18 -0.01
C GLU A 30 -6.74 -14.24 -1.53
N HIS A 31 -6.35 -13.16 -2.22
CA HIS A 31 -6.46 -13.05 -3.68
C HIS A 31 -5.29 -13.69 -4.43
N TYR A 32 -4.12 -13.73 -3.80
CA TYR A 32 -2.86 -14.19 -4.36
C TYR A 32 -2.16 -15.16 -3.39
N PRO A 33 -2.77 -16.32 -3.07
CA PRO A 33 -2.25 -17.23 -2.04
C PRO A 33 -0.87 -17.79 -2.37
N ASP A 34 -0.60 -18.01 -3.67
CA ASP A 34 0.61 -18.66 -4.20
C ASP A 34 1.64 -17.67 -4.78
N VAL A 35 1.34 -16.37 -4.75
CA VAL A 35 2.29 -15.35 -5.22
C VAL A 35 3.30 -15.06 -4.12
N HIS A 36 4.57 -15.21 -4.48
CA HIS A 36 5.69 -14.82 -3.63
C HIS A 36 6.29 -13.54 -4.19
N ASN A 37 6.25 -12.48 -3.38
CA ASN A 37 6.89 -11.22 -3.71
C ASN A 37 7.97 -10.95 -2.66
N GLN A 38 9.19 -10.65 -3.14
CA GLN A 38 10.37 -10.49 -2.31
C GLN A 38 10.23 -9.35 -1.30
N ILE A 39 9.40 -8.35 -1.59
CA ILE A 39 9.09 -7.24 -0.68
C ILE A 39 8.24 -7.73 0.49
N PHE A 40 7.22 -8.55 0.23
CA PHE A 40 6.40 -9.16 1.28
C PHE A 40 7.21 -10.15 2.12
N ASP A 41 8.12 -10.91 1.51
CA ASP A 41 9.01 -11.83 2.22
C ASP A 41 10.04 -11.09 3.10
N ALA A 42 10.40 -9.85 2.74
CA ALA A 42 11.29 -9.01 3.53
C ALA A 42 10.60 -8.36 4.75
N ILE A 43 9.27 -8.35 4.79
CA ILE A 43 8.48 -7.80 5.89
C ILE A 43 8.18 -8.91 6.90
N ASP A 44 8.42 -8.61 8.18
CA ASP A 44 8.14 -9.56 9.26
C ASP A 44 6.63 -9.83 9.37
N LYS A 45 6.24 -11.09 9.52
CA LYS A 45 4.83 -11.52 9.45
C LYS A 45 3.97 -10.96 10.59
N ASP A 46 4.60 -10.57 11.69
CA ASP A 46 3.95 -10.04 12.89
C ASP A 46 3.83 -8.50 12.89
N LYS A 47 4.19 -7.84 11.78
CA LYS A 47 4.27 -6.38 11.67
C LYS A 47 3.20 -5.83 10.72
N ALA A 48 2.36 -4.96 11.27
CA ALA A 48 0.97 -4.80 10.83
C ALA A 48 0.62 -3.40 10.28
N ASP A 49 1.59 -2.49 10.25
CA ASP A 49 1.41 -1.11 9.79
C ASP A 49 2.28 -0.73 8.59
N TRP A 50 1.99 0.44 8.03
CA TRP A 50 2.67 0.92 6.83
C TRP A 50 4.12 1.34 7.07
N ALA A 51 4.50 1.68 8.30
CA ALA A 51 5.88 2.02 8.61
C ALA A 51 6.77 0.77 8.63
N ASP A 52 6.22 -0.37 9.09
CA ASP A 52 6.90 -1.65 9.00
C ASP A 52 7.06 -2.11 7.54
N TYR A 53 6.02 -1.91 6.71
CA TYR A 53 6.10 -2.14 5.27
C TYR A 53 7.19 -1.26 4.61
N GLU A 54 7.22 0.04 4.89
CA GLU A 54 8.24 0.96 4.37
C GLU A 54 9.65 0.56 4.82
N SER A 55 9.79 0.07 6.05
CA SER A 55 11.05 -0.43 6.59
C SER A 55 11.52 -1.71 5.88
N GLY A 56 10.62 -2.67 5.65
CA GLY A 56 10.91 -3.89 4.89
C GLY A 56 11.26 -3.59 3.43
N TRP A 57 10.55 -2.66 2.81
CA TRP A 57 10.86 -2.14 1.48
C TRP A 57 12.26 -1.54 1.44
N CYS A 58 12.62 -0.68 2.41
CA CYS A 58 13.95 -0.07 2.49
C CYS A 58 15.06 -1.12 2.68
N LYS A 59 14.80 -2.16 3.47
CA LYS A 59 15.72 -3.28 3.65
C LYS A 59 15.93 -4.02 2.33
N TYR A 60 14.84 -4.39 1.64
CA TYR A 60 14.90 -5.06 0.34
C TYR A 60 15.65 -4.21 -0.71
N CYS A 61 15.36 -2.91 -0.80
CA CYS A 61 16.12 -1.99 -1.66
C CYS A 61 17.62 -2.07 -1.37
N ARG A 62 18.02 -2.05 -0.10
CA ARG A 62 19.45 -2.04 0.28
C ARG A 62 20.13 -3.37 -0.03
N GLU A 63 19.45 -4.49 0.22
CA GLU A 63 19.97 -5.83 -0.02
C GLU A 63 20.09 -6.15 -1.52
N THR A 64 19.14 -5.69 -2.32
CA THR A 64 19.08 -5.96 -3.77
C THR A 64 19.86 -4.93 -4.59
N LEU A 65 19.83 -3.66 -4.20
CA LEU A 65 20.35 -2.55 -5.00
C LEU A 65 21.61 -1.88 -4.43
N GLY A 66 22.01 -2.21 -3.19
CA GLY A 66 23.10 -1.53 -2.51
C GLY A 66 22.77 -0.08 -2.13
N SER A 67 23.79 0.66 -1.67
CA SER A 67 23.63 2.05 -1.19
C SER A 67 23.66 3.04 -2.34
N GLY A 68 22.71 2.94 -3.27
CA GLY A 68 22.59 3.88 -4.39
C GLY A 68 22.08 3.29 -5.70
N GLY A 69 21.96 1.96 -5.83
CA GLY A 69 21.50 1.31 -7.06
C GLY A 69 22.57 1.14 -8.14
N ASP A 70 23.59 1.99 -8.15
CA ASP A 70 24.65 2.00 -9.18
C ASP A 70 25.57 0.77 -9.14
N GLU A 71 25.61 0.08 -8.00
CA GLU A 71 26.41 -1.14 -7.79
C GLU A 71 25.64 -2.43 -8.12
N ALA A 72 24.33 -2.33 -8.34
CA ALA A 72 23.46 -3.46 -8.61
C ALA A 72 23.56 -3.92 -10.06
N SER A 73 23.39 -5.22 -10.31
CA SER A 73 23.24 -5.72 -11.67
C SER A 73 21.93 -5.24 -12.29
N VAL A 74 21.86 -5.19 -13.62
CA VAL A 74 20.62 -4.88 -14.35
C VAL A 74 19.51 -5.85 -13.93
N ASP A 75 19.82 -7.15 -13.85
CA ASP A 75 18.86 -8.17 -13.40
C ASP A 75 18.30 -7.89 -12.00
N ALA A 76 19.13 -7.41 -11.06
CA ALA A 76 18.69 -7.06 -9.72
C ALA A 76 17.79 -5.82 -9.71
N GLN A 77 18.09 -4.83 -10.56
CA GLN A 77 17.24 -3.65 -10.74
C GLN A 77 15.90 -4.02 -11.38
N GLU A 78 15.90 -4.87 -12.40
CA GLU A 78 14.66 -5.36 -13.05
C GLU A 78 13.82 -6.17 -12.07
N SER A 79 14.41 -7.13 -11.34
CA SER A 79 13.71 -7.90 -10.31
C SER A 79 13.09 -7.02 -9.22
N PHE A 80 13.78 -5.93 -8.84
CA PHE A 80 13.24 -4.95 -7.91
C PHE A 80 12.02 -4.21 -8.49
N LEU A 81 12.12 -3.74 -9.73
CA LEU A 81 11.05 -3.01 -10.40
C LEU A 81 9.82 -3.90 -10.59
N ASP A 82 10.01 -5.14 -11.01
CA ASP A 82 8.93 -6.12 -11.18
C ASP A 82 8.20 -6.38 -9.86
N ALA A 83 8.95 -6.60 -8.77
CA ALA A 83 8.37 -6.78 -7.44
C ALA A 83 7.59 -5.53 -6.98
N SER A 84 8.13 -4.34 -7.25
CA SER A 84 7.49 -3.07 -6.91
C SER A 84 6.21 -2.81 -7.71
N ASP A 85 6.22 -3.12 -9.00
CA ASP A 85 5.07 -2.95 -9.90
C ASP A 85 3.93 -3.90 -9.53
N GLU A 86 4.26 -5.12 -9.11
CA GLU A 86 3.28 -6.08 -8.60
C GLU A 86 2.56 -5.56 -7.36
N VAL A 87 3.30 -5.16 -6.32
CA VAL A 87 2.71 -4.62 -5.09
C VAL A 87 1.88 -3.37 -5.39
N SER A 88 2.37 -2.50 -6.26
CA SER A 88 1.65 -1.28 -6.66
C SER A 88 0.34 -1.58 -7.38
N ARG A 89 0.34 -2.57 -8.28
CA ARG A 89 -0.85 -3.03 -9.00
C ARG A 89 -1.89 -3.61 -8.04
N GLU A 90 -1.46 -4.44 -7.10
CA GLU A 90 -2.33 -5.09 -6.13
C GLU A 90 -2.92 -4.11 -5.13
N LEU A 91 -2.08 -3.21 -4.58
CA LEU A 91 -2.54 -2.13 -3.72
C LEU A 91 -3.58 -1.27 -4.42
N ARG A 92 -3.38 -0.97 -5.71
CA ARG A 92 -4.37 -0.25 -6.50
C ARG A 92 -5.71 -0.99 -6.58
N PHE A 93 -5.71 -2.31 -6.79
CA PHE A 93 -6.96 -3.08 -6.84
C PHE A 93 -7.66 -3.10 -5.48
N PHE A 94 -6.92 -3.34 -4.41
CA PHE A 94 -7.42 -3.26 -3.05
C PHE A 94 -8.08 -1.91 -2.75
N LEU A 95 -7.40 -0.79 -3.04
CA LEU A 95 -7.94 0.55 -2.79
C LEU A 95 -9.21 0.82 -3.61
N LEU A 96 -9.27 0.34 -4.86
CA LEU A 96 -10.46 0.45 -5.69
C LEU A 96 -11.65 -0.34 -5.11
N GLU A 97 -11.40 -1.45 -4.43
CA GLU A 97 -12.45 -2.17 -3.70
C GLU A 97 -12.89 -1.43 -2.45
N GLN A 98 -11.96 -0.91 -1.65
CA GLN A 98 -12.29 -0.10 -0.46
C GLN A 98 -13.16 1.11 -0.82
N ILE A 99 -12.87 1.79 -1.93
CA ILE A 99 -13.64 2.96 -2.38
C ILE A 99 -15.07 2.59 -2.79
N LYS A 100 -15.32 1.40 -3.36
CA LYS A 100 -16.68 0.95 -3.69
C LYS A 100 -17.55 0.82 -2.44
N GLU A 101 -16.94 0.48 -1.31
CA GLU A 101 -17.61 0.35 -0.02
C GLU A 101 -17.81 1.70 0.70
N LEU A 102 -17.19 2.78 0.20
CA LEU A 102 -17.29 4.10 0.81
C LEU A 102 -18.71 4.66 0.63
N LYS A 103 -19.48 4.64 1.72
CA LYS A 103 -20.74 5.38 1.83
C LYS A 103 -20.42 6.81 2.22
N VAL A 104 -20.25 7.70 1.24
CA VAL A 104 -20.06 9.12 1.50
C VAL A 104 -21.32 9.65 2.19
N PRO A 105 -21.23 10.14 3.45
CA PRO A 105 -22.37 10.76 4.10
C PRO A 105 -22.79 11.99 3.30
N ALA A 106 -24.10 12.22 3.18
CA ALA A 106 -24.59 13.49 2.64
C ALA A 106 -23.91 14.64 3.39
N VAL A 107 -23.35 15.60 2.65
CA VAL A 107 -22.76 16.82 3.22
C VAL A 107 -23.83 17.43 4.13
N ARG A 108 -23.56 17.52 5.43
CA ARG A 108 -24.45 18.25 6.34
C ARG A 108 -24.48 19.68 5.83
N GLU A 109 -25.63 20.11 5.32
CA GLU A 109 -25.85 21.53 5.08
C GLU A 109 -25.54 22.25 6.40
N ARG A 110 -24.64 23.23 6.33
CA ARG A 110 -24.36 24.08 7.48
C ARG A 110 -25.67 24.79 7.79
N THR A 111 -26.37 24.35 8.83
CA THR A 111 -27.46 25.14 9.39
C THR A 111 -26.85 26.44 9.85
N GLU A 112 -27.16 27.52 9.15
CA GLU A 112 -26.79 28.86 9.56
C GLU A 112 -27.33 29.07 10.98
N ILE A 113 -26.41 29.31 11.92
CA ILE A 113 -26.78 29.72 13.26
C ILE A 113 -27.29 31.15 13.11
N VAL A 114 -28.60 31.30 12.97
CA VAL A 114 -29.28 32.59 13.02
C VAL A 114 -29.27 33.02 14.49
N ASN A 115 -28.47 34.04 14.79
CA ASN A 115 -28.47 34.75 16.09
C ASN A 115 -29.71 35.63 16.23
#